data_AF-A0A447T9J8-F1
#
_entry.id   AF-A0A447T9J8-F1
#
_cell.length_a   1.000
_cell.length_b   1.000
_cell.length_c   1.000
_cell.angle_alpha   90.00
_cell.angle_beta   90.00
_cell.angle_gamma   90.00
#
_symmetry.space_group_name_H-M   'P 1'
#
loop_
_entity.id
_entity.type
_entity.pdbx_description
1 polymer ?
#
loop_
_entity_poly.entity_id
_entity_poly.type
_entity_poly.pdbx_seq_one_letter_code
_entity_poly.pdbx_strand_id
1 'polypeptide(L)'
;MDALFARKEPKSGSDGTMSWSVDVVNPQTGDDFVLFVKELVLPNGQRRPYSVWLAGAYPRELDGLCKMLSLDMRVIDPAWIGLKLRKLLNYAEPQGDFFARIPGMEKSQSWPSTVAYLARLIIHRYAMLGVLTEEGVPVEEMGVMAPEQSDLFAQEAPAMLKPLAGKACPECGNHALIKKDGCEFCTACGHVGACG
;
A
#
# COMPACT_ATOMS: atom_id res chain seq x y z
N MET A 1 -4.88 5.72 -24.36
CA MET A 1 -3.69 5.44 -23.54
C MET A 1 -3.16 6.76 -22.99
N ASP A 2 -3.82 7.31 -21.97
CA ASP A 2 -3.45 8.58 -21.33
C ASP A 2 -3.40 8.38 -19.81
N ALA A 3 -2.67 7.34 -19.39
CA ALA A 3 -2.57 6.92 -17.98
C ALA A 3 -1.32 7.49 -17.27
N LEU A 4 -0.49 8.28 -17.98
CA LEU A 4 0.76 8.83 -17.44
C LEU A 4 0.67 10.35 -17.37
N PHE A 5 1.03 10.96 -16.24
CA PHE A 5 1.21 12.41 -16.18
C PHE A 5 2.56 12.85 -16.78
N ALA A 6 3.50 11.91 -16.94
CA ALA A 6 4.78 12.15 -17.62
C ALA A 6 5.26 10.90 -18.41
N ARG A 7 5.36 11.02 -19.74
CA ARG A 7 5.83 9.90 -20.60
C ARG A 7 7.30 9.55 -20.39
N LYS A 8 8.14 10.56 -20.14
CA LYS A 8 9.57 10.42 -19.85
C LYS A 8 9.92 11.21 -18.61
N GLU A 9 11.02 10.82 -17.98
CA GLU A 9 11.65 11.62 -16.94
C GLU A 9 12.01 13.00 -17.52
N PRO A 10 11.60 14.13 -16.89
CA PRO A 10 12.11 15.45 -17.24
C PRO A 10 13.63 15.49 -17.06
N LYS A 11 14.37 16.01 -18.05
CA LYS A 11 15.84 16.07 -18.06
C LYS A 11 16.33 17.38 -18.67
N SER A 12 17.59 17.71 -18.38
CA SER A 12 18.36 18.81 -19.00
C SER A 12 17.86 20.23 -18.70
N GLY A 13 16.95 20.40 -17.73
CA GLY A 13 16.65 21.72 -17.17
C GLY A 13 17.80 22.21 -16.28
N SER A 14 18.21 23.46 -16.43
CA SER A 14 19.28 24.09 -15.63
C SER A 14 18.91 24.26 -14.16
N ASP A 15 17.61 24.36 -13.86
CA ASP A 15 17.09 24.62 -12.52
C ASP A 15 17.19 23.40 -11.60
N GLY A 16 17.65 22.26 -12.14
CA GLY A 16 17.74 21.01 -11.42
C GLY A 16 16.36 20.41 -11.14
N THR A 17 16.28 19.60 -10.09
CA THR A 17 15.04 18.94 -9.67
C THR A 17 15.03 18.83 -8.16
N MET A 18 13.87 19.09 -7.55
CA MET A 18 13.67 18.82 -6.14
C MET A 18 13.69 17.32 -5.85
N SER A 19 14.50 16.92 -4.87
CA SER A 19 14.61 15.54 -4.43
C SER A 19 14.50 15.49 -2.91
N TRP A 20 13.74 14.53 -2.42
CA TRP A 20 13.87 14.05 -1.05
C TRP A 20 14.93 12.95 -1.01
N SER A 21 15.73 12.89 0.05
CA SER A 21 16.77 11.88 0.20
C SER A 21 16.87 11.37 1.63
N VAL A 22 17.25 10.09 1.78
CA VAL A 22 17.44 9.44 3.07
C VAL A 22 18.55 8.38 2.96
N ASP A 23 19.40 8.32 3.97
CA ASP A 23 20.47 7.31 4.10
C ASP A 23 19.90 5.98 4.61
N VAL A 24 20.39 4.88 4.05
CA VAL A 24 20.01 3.52 4.42
C VAL A 24 21.27 2.69 4.60
N VAL A 25 21.36 2.05 5.77
CA VAL A 25 22.41 1.08 6.08
C VAL A 25 21.76 -0.24 6.50
N ASN A 26 22.07 -1.31 5.78
CA ASN A 26 21.75 -2.68 6.19
C ASN A 26 23.05 -3.41 6.54
N PRO A 27 23.38 -3.56 7.84
CA PRO A 27 24.64 -4.17 8.25
C PRO A 27 24.74 -5.67 7.90
N GLN A 28 23.61 -6.33 7.62
CA GLN A 28 23.56 -7.76 7.35
C GLN A 28 24.01 -8.09 5.93
N THR A 29 23.61 -7.25 4.97
CA THR A 29 23.99 -7.35 3.55
C THR A 29 25.21 -6.51 3.21
N GLY A 30 25.54 -5.53 4.06
CA GLY A 30 26.58 -4.53 3.80
C GLY A 30 26.11 -3.37 2.91
N ASP A 31 24.79 -3.20 2.75
CA ASP A 31 24.24 -2.08 2.00
C ASP A 31 24.48 -0.77 2.75
N ASP A 32 24.99 0.24 2.04
CA ASP A 32 25.24 1.59 2.55
C ASP A 32 25.05 2.56 1.39
N PHE A 33 23.86 3.16 1.33
CA PHE A 33 23.47 4.00 0.20
C PHE A 33 22.47 5.09 0.58
N VAL A 34 22.35 6.07 -0.30
CA VAL A 34 21.36 7.14 -0.23
C VAL A 34 20.23 6.84 -1.21
N LEU A 35 19.00 6.82 -0.72
CA LEU A 35 17.78 6.79 -1.53
C LEU A 35 17.40 8.21 -1.94
N PHE A 36 17.15 8.45 -3.22
CA PHE A 36 16.65 9.71 -3.77
C PHE A 36 15.27 9.52 -4.39
N VAL A 37 14.31 10.38 -4.02
CA VAL A 37 12.99 10.46 -4.64
C VAL A 37 12.82 11.83 -5.27
N LYS A 38 12.86 11.88 -6.61
CA LYS A 38 12.68 13.09 -7.40
C LYS A 38 11.20 13.44 -7.52
N GLU A 39 10.93 14.73 -7.42
CA GLU A 39 9.58 15.27 -7.36
C GLU A 39 9.39 16.41 -8.36
N LEU A 40 8.15 16.52 -8.85
CA LEU A 40 7.70 17.66 -9.64
C LEU A 40 6.44 18.26 -9.04
N VAL A 41 6.13 19.49 -9.45
CA VAL A 41 4.88 20.16 -9.10
C VAL A 41 3.95 20.04 -10.30
N LEU A 42 2.77 19.46 -10.09
CA LEU A 42 1.71 19.40 -11.10
C LEU A 42 1.04 20.77 -11.27
N PRO A 43 0.31 21.03 -12.38
CA PRO A 43 -0.39 22.30 -12.59
C PRO A 43 -1.40 22.67 -11.49
N ASN A 44 -1.93 21.68 -10.76
CA ASN A 44 -2.80 21.88 -9.60
C ASN A 44 -2.05 22.23 -8.30
N GLY A 45 -0.72 22.39 -8.36
CA GLY A 45 0.14 22.67 -7.21
C GLY A 45 0.56 21.43 -6.41
N GLN A 46 0.01 20.24 -6.68
CA GLN A 46 0.36 19.02 -5.96
C GLN A 46 1.79 18.58 -6.30
N ARG A 47 2.60 18.28 -5.29
CA ARG A 47 3.92 17.66 -5.46
C ARG A 47 3.76 16.15 -5.67
N ARG A 48 4.40 15.62 -6.71
CA ARG A 48 4.35 14.20 -7.06
C ARG A 48 5.74 13.62 -7.27
N PRO A 49 6.06 12.49 -6.62
CA PRO A 49 7.23 11.71 -6.98
C PRO A 49 7.09 11.18 -8.41
N TYR A 50 8.18 11.20 -9.17
CA TYR A 50 8.18 10.70 -10.56
C TYR A 50 9.38 9.82 -10.89
N SER A 51 10.40 9.75 -10.02
CA SER A 51 11.56 8.89 -10.20
C SER A 51 12.27 8.62 -8.88
N VAL A 52 12.86 7.44 -8.78
CA VAL A 52 13.66 6.99 -7.64
C VAL A 52 15.03 6.50 -8.09
N TRP A 53 16.06 6.81 -7.31
CA TRP A 53 17.47 6.49 -7.57
C TRP A 53 18.18 6.12 -6.28
N LEU A 54 19.25 5.33 -6.39
CA LEU A 54 20.15 5.01 -5.29
C LEU A 54 21.56 5.52 -5.64
N ALA A 55 22.37 5.83 -4.62
CA ALA A 55 23.80 6.04 -4.77
C ALA A 55 24.55 5.51 -3.54
N GLY A 56 25.60 4.73 -3.74
CA GLY A 56 26.37 4.09 -2.67
C GLY A 56 26.70 2.64 -2.99
N ALA A 57 26.86 1.83 -1.94
CA ALA A 57 27.08 0.40 -2.02
C ALA A 57 25.75 -0.35 -1.85
N TYR A 58 25.30 -1.03 -2.91
CA TYR A 58 24.06 -1.80 -2.92
C TYR A 58 24.06 -2.83 -4.09
N PRO A 59 23.21 -3.87 -4.05
CA PRO A 59 23.05 -4.83 -5.14
C PRO A 59 22.56 -4.16 -6.43
N ARG A 60 23.25 -4.39 -7.55
CA ARG A 60 22.93 -3.74 -8.85
C ARG A 60 21.54 -4.10 -9.37
N GLU A 61 20.97 -5.20 -8.90
CA GLU A 61 19.60 -5.62 -9.18
C GLU A 61 18.58 -4.55 -8.74
N LEU A 62 18.89 -3.75 -7.71
CA LEU A 62 18.04 -2.66 -7.24
C LEU A 62 17.93 -1.51 -8.26
N ASP A 63 18.87 -1.37 -9.21
CA ASP A 63 18.74 -0.39 -10.30
C ASP A 63 17.52 -0.72 -11.19
N GLY A 64 17.28 -2.00 -11.44
CA GLY A 64 16.11 -2.48 -12.18
C GLY A 64 14.80 -2.20 -11.44
N LEU A 65 14.79 -2.43 -10.12
CA LEU A 65 13.66 -2.10 -9.26
C LEU A 65 13.38 -0.59 -9.28
N CYS A 66 14.41 0.25 -9.10
CA CYS A 66 14.27 1.70 -9.13
C CYS A 66 13.72 2.19 -10.48
N LYS A 67 14.17 1.56 -11.58
CA LYS A 67 13.67 1.90 -12.91
C LYS A 67 12.19 1.55 -13.09
N MET A 68 11.78 0.37 -12.62
CA MET A 68 10.39 -0.06 -12.65
C MET A 68 9.51 0.86 -11.80
N LEU A 69 9.89 1.10 -10.54
CA LEU A 69 9.15 2.01 -9.66
C LEU A 69 9.04 3.40 -10.26
N SER A 70 10.11 3.94 -10.86
CA SER A 70 10.07 5.22 -11.57
C SER A 70 9.08 5.28 -12.75
N LEU A 71 8.75 4.14 -13.37
CA LEU A 71 7.69 4.08 -14.39
C LEU A 71 6.31 4.14 -13.72
N ASP A 72 6.11 3.37 -12.66
CA ASP A 72 4.86 3.34 -11.90
C ASP A 72 4.55 4.67 -11.21
N MET A 73 5.57 5.36 -10.70
CA MET A 73 5.43 6.68 -10.09
C MET A 73 4.83 7.72 -11.04
N ARG A 74 4.99 7.52 -12.37
CA ARG A 74 4.48 8.41 -13.42
C ARG A 74 3.08 8.07 -13.90
N VAL A 75 2.49 6.98 -13.39
CA VAL A 75 1.07 6.67 -13.58
C VAL A 75 0.24 7.73 -12.84
N ILE A 76 -0.82 8.22 -13.49
CA ILE A 76 -1.69 9.27 -12.97
C ILE A 76 -2.23 8.85 -11.60
N ASP A 77 -2.80 7.65 -11.52
CA ASP A 77 -3.39 7.06 -10.32
C ASP A 77 -2.34 6.57 -9.30
N PRO A 78 -2.22 7.21 -8.11
CA PRO A 78 -1.33 6.76 -7.05
C PRO A 78 -1.64 5.36 -6.52
N ALA A 79 -2.88 4.85 -6.69
CA ALA A 79 -3.23 3.50 -6.30
C ALA A 79 -2.32 2.46 -6.96
N TRP A 80 -1.84 2.73 -8.18
CA TRP A 80 -0.94 1.85 -8.92
C TRP A 80 0.40 1.65 -8.21
N ILE A 81 1.08 2.74 -7.88
CA ILE A 81 2.36 2.68 -7.16
C ILE A 81 2.13 2.20 -5.71
N GLY A 82 1.05 2.64 -5.06
CA GLY A 82 0.68 2.20 -3.71
C GLY A 82 0.50 0.68 -3.60
N LEU A 83 -0.21 0.06 -4.55
CA LEU A 83 -0.36 -1.40 -4.60
C LEU A 83 0.99 -2.11 -4.72
N LYS A 84 1.88 -1.62 -5.61
CA LYS A 84 3.19 -2.23 -5.81
C LYS A 84 4.08 -2.11 -4.57
N LEU A 85 4.14 -0.92 -3.96
CA LEU A 85 4.93 -0.70 -2.75
C LEU A 85 4.42 -1.55 -1.58
N ARG A 86 3.09 -1.65 -1.39
CA ARG A 86 2.51 -2.51 -0.34
C ARG A 86 2.87 -3.98 -0.50
N LYS A 87 2.96 -4.50 -1.74
CA LYS A 87 3.43 -5.87 -1.99
C LYS A 87 4.91 -6.05 -1.62
N LEU A 88 5.74 -5.03 -1.79
CA LEU A 88 7.16 -5.08 -1.44
C LEU A 88 7.43 -5.03 0.06
N LEU A 89 6.49 -4.51 0.89
CA LEU A 89 6.66 -4.42 2.35
C LEU A 89 6.93 -5.76 3.03
N ASN A 90 6.46 -6.86 2.45
CA ASN A 90 6.62 -8.21 2.99
C ASN A 90 7.60 -9.07 2.18
N TYR A 91 8.34 -8.48 1.24
CA TYR A 91 9.36 -9.19 0.49
C TYR A 91 10.53 -9.51 1.43
N ALA A 92 10.88 -10.79 1.55
CA ALA A 92 11.99 -11.25 2.37
C ALA A 92 13.18 -11.61 1.48
N GLU A 93 14.36 -11.15 1.88
CA GLU A 93 15.64 -11.53 1.27
C GLU A 93 16.33 -12.57 2.17
N PRO A 94 16.95 -13.62 1.62
CA PRO A 94 17.71 -14.56 2.44
C PRO A 94 18.82 -13.83 3.20
N GLN A 95 18.75 -13.83 4.54
CA GLN A 95 19.68 -13.11 5.42
C GLN A 95 19.74 -11.59 5.17
N GLY A 96 18.68 -11.02 4.61
CA GLY A 96 18.58 -9.58 4.36
C GLY A 96 17.77 -8.81 5.41
N ASP A 97 17.26 -9.49 6.44
CA ASP A 97 16.49 -8.85 7.49
C ASP A 97 17.38 -8.01 8.42
N PHE A 98 16.86 -6.86 8.86
CA PHE A 98 17.61 -5.93 9.69
C PHE A 98 16.71 -5.01 10.50
N PHE A 99 17.24 -4.47 11.60
CA PHE A 99 16.54 -3.47 12.39
C PHE A 99 16.72 -2.08 11.80
N ALA A 100 15.60 -1.40 11.54
CA ALA A 100 15.61 -0.01 11.14
C ALA A 100 14.41 0.76 11.71
N ARG A 101 14.53 2.08 11.71
CA ARG A 101 13.55 2.99 12.28
C ARG A 101 12.22 2.91 11.52
N ILE A 102 11.10 2.86 12.25
CA ILE A 102 9.78 3.06 11.63
C ILE A 102 9.66 4.54 11.27
N PRO A 103 9.50 4.91 9.98
CA PRO A 103 9.40 6.30 9.59
C PRO A 103 8.24 7.01 10.32
N GLY A 104 8.49 8.22 10.81
CA GLY A 104 7.53 9.01 11.60
C GLY A 104 7.41 8.63 13.09
N MET A 105 8.18 7.67 13.60
CA MET A 105 8.09 7.22 15.00
C MET A 105 9.43 7.24 15.74
N GLU A 106 9.32 7.29 17.08
CA GLU A 106 10.22 6.80 18.15
C GLU A 106 10.96 5.45 18.00
N LYS A 107 10.35 4.52 17.26
CA LYS A 107 10.60 3.10 17.43
C LYS A 107 11.27 2.51 16.21
N SER A 108 12.05 1.46 16.44
CA SER A 108 12.61 0.60 15.40
C SER A 108 11.93 -0.76 15.43
N GLN A 109 11.93 -1.43 14.29
CA GLN A 109 11.46 -2.80 14.15
C GLN A 109 12.42 -3.56 13.22
N SER A 110 12.28 -4.89 13.17
CA SER A 110 12.91 -5.67 12.12
C SER A 110 12.13 -5.51 10.81
N TRP A 111 12.85 -5.34 9.70
CA TRP A 111 12.34 -5.32 8.33
C TRP A 111 12.86 -6.56 7.60
N PRO A 112 12.05 -7.21 6.75
CA PRO A 112 12.42 -8.50 6.16
C PRO A 112 13.46 -8.42 5.04
N SER A 113 13.76 -7.21 4.55
CA SER A 113 14.73 -6.97 3.47
C SER A 113 15.06 -5.48 3.31
N THR A 114 16.14 -5.17 2.61
CA THR A 114 16.46 -3.80 2.16
C THR A 114 15.33 -3.27 1.26
N VAL A 115 14.81 -4.11 0.36
CA VAL A 115 13.69 -3.76 -0.54
C VAL A 115 12.41 -3.39 0.23
N ALA A 116 12.07 -4.14 1.28
CA ALA A 116 10.91 -3.84 2.10
C ALA A 116 11.05 -2.49 2.83
N TYR A 117 12.26 -2.19 3.32
CA TYR A 117 12.52 -0.91 3.96
C TYR A 117 12.49 0.26 2.97
N LEU A 118 13.05 0.08 1.77
CA LEU A 118 12.92 1.05 0.67
C LEU A 118 11.44 1.34 0.35
N ALA A 119 10.62 0.29 0.24
CA ALA A 119 9.19 0.45 -0.01
C ALA A 119 8.49 1.25 1.11
N ARG A 120 8.82 0.97 2.38
CA ARG A 120 8.30 1.73 3.53
C ARG A 120 8.70 3.20 3.47
N LEU A 121 9.97 3.50 3.16
CA LEU A 121 10.48 4.87 3.06
C LEU A 121 9.78 5.64 1.92
N ILE A 122 9.57 5.00 0.77
CA ILE A 122 8.85 5.61 -0.35
C ILE A 122 7.39 5.85 0.04
N ILE A 123 6.70 4.89 0.67
CA ILE A 123 5.32 5.09 1.16
C ILE A 123 5.27 6.27 2.13
N HIS A 124 6.19 6.34 3.09
CA HIS A 124 6.26 7.45 4.02
C HIS A 124 6.42 8.78 3.30
N ARG A 125 7.29 8.85 2.27
CA ARG A 125 7.45 10.08 1.49
C ARG A 125 6.16 10.46 0.75
N TYR A 126 5.45 9.50 0.18
CA TYR A 126 4.13 9.74 -0.43
C TYR A 126 3.11 10.24 0.60
N ALA A 127 3.16 9.75 1.85
CA ALA A 127 2.31 10.21 2.93
C ALA A 127 2.62 11.64 3.38
N MET A 128 3.91 11.99 3.49
CA MET A 128 4.32 13.38 3.76
C MET A 128 3.82 14.37 2.70
N LEU A 129 3.61 13.92 1.46
CA LEU A 129 3.09 14.72 0.35
C LEU A 129 1.55 14.71 0.26
N GLY A 130 0.85 13.97 1.13
CA GLY A 130 -0.61 13.84 1.11
C GLY A 130 -1.15 13.06 -0.08
N VAL A 131 -0.34 12.20 -0.69
CA VAL A 131 -0.72 11.43 -1.90
C VAL A 131 -1.18 10.02 -1.54
N LEU A 132 -0.49 9.37 -0.60
CA LEU A 132 -0.90 8.10 0.01
C LEU A 132 -1.08 8.28 1.51
N THR A 133 -1.72 7.33 2.19
CA THR A 133 -1.66 7.18 3.64
C THR A 133 -0.34 6.52 4.06
N GLU A 134 -0.06 6.46 5.36
CA GLU A 134 1.12 5.74 5.89
C GLU A 134 1.08 4.23 5.61
N GLU A 135 -0.10 3.68 5.32
CA GLU A 135 -0.32 2.30 4.91
C GLU A 135 -0.14 2.08 3.39
N GLY A 136 0.12 3.14 2.61
CA GLY A 136 0.33 3.07 1.16
C GLY A 136 -0.96 2.97 0.33
N VAL A 137 -2.08 3.46 0.87
CA VAL A 137 -3.39 3.56 0.19
C VAL A 137 -3.59 4.99 -0.31
N PRO A 138 -4.16 5.25 -1.50
CA PRO A 138 -4.41 6.63 -1.96
C PRO A 138 -5.32 7.40 -1.00
N VAL A 139 -5.00 8.68 -0.76
CA VAL A 139 -5.84 9.58 0.04
C VAL A 139 -7.12 9.96 -0.72
N GLU A 140 -7.00 10.14 -2.03
CA GLU A 140 -8.11 10.41 -2.95
C GLU A 140 -8.17 9.32 -4.01
N GLU A 141 -9.34 8.68 -4.17
CA GLU A 141 -9.55 7.66 -5.19
C GLU A 141 -9.84 8.30 -6.54
N MET A 142 -8.98 8.06 -7.54
CA MET A 142 -9.20 8.53 -8.91
C MET A 142 -9.95 7.53 -9.80
N GLY A 143 -10.23 6.32 -9.30
CA GLY A 143 -11.06 5.33 -9.98
C GLY A 143 -10.47 4.75 -11.28
N VAL A 144 -9.22 5.05 -11.63
CA VAL A 144 -8.53 4.44 -12.78
C VAL A 144 -8.15 3.00 -12.46
N MET A 145 -7.80 2.74 -11.21
CA MET A 145 -7.72 1.41 -10.63
C MET A 145 -9.00 1.11 -9.85
N ALA A 146 -9.98 0.49 -10.49
CA ALA A 146 -11.06 -0.18 -9.75
C ALA A 146 -10.48 -1.46 -9.15
N PRO A 147 -10.51 -1.66 -7.82
CA PRO A 147 -10.07 -2.91 -7.24
C PRO A 147 -11.08 -4.01 -7.57
N GLU A 148 -10.88 -4.72 -8.67
CA GLU A 148 -11.50 -6.05 -8.87
C GLU A 148 -10.80 -7.12 -7.98
N GLN A 149 -9.72 -6.74 -7.28
CA GLN A 149 -8.85 -7.65 -6.52
C GLN A 149 -9.13 -7.70 -5.01
N SER A 150 -10.28 -7.19 -4.53
CA SER A 150 -10.71 -7.44 -3.15
C SER A 150 -10.93 -8.92 -2.84
N ASP A 151 -11.08 -9.75 -3.87
CA ASP A 151 -11.49 -11.15 -3.71
C ASP A 151 -10.30 -12.13 -3.62
N LEU A 152 -9.05 -11.67 -3.82
CA LEU A 152 -7.89 -12.56 -3.89
C LEU A 152 -6.96 -12.49 -2.66
N PHE A 153 -7.15 -11.53 -1.77
CA PHE A 153 -6.30 -11.36 -0.57
C PHE A 153 -7.06 -10.99 0.71
N ALA A 154 -8.39 -11.10 0.71
CA ALA A 154 -9.12 -11.15 1.97
C ALA A 154 -8.80 -12.49 2.65
N GLN A 155 -7.97 -12.48 3.69
CA GLN A 155 -8.09 -13.48 4.74
C GLN A 155 -9.57 -13.52 5.13
N GLU A 156 -10.15 -14.72 5.14
CA GLU A 156 -11.54 -14.97 5.52
C GLU A 156 -11.83 -14.39 6.91
N ALA A 157 -12.18 -13.10 6.97
CA ALA A 157 -13.07 -12.61 8.00
C ALA A 157 -14.42 -13.27 7.71
N PRO A 158 -15.05 -13.94 8.68
CA PRO A 158 -16.35 -14.55 8.45
C PRO A 158 -17.27 -13.45 7.93
N ALA A 159 -17.84 -13.70 6.74
CA ALA A 159 -18.74 -12.78 6.09
C ALA A 159 -19.82 -12.38 7.11
N MET A 160 -19.74 -11.14 7.60
CA MET A 160 -20.86 -10.51 8.28
C MET A 160 -21.91 -10.27 7.19
N LEU A 161 -22.71 -11.31 6.96
CA LEU A 161 -23.94 -11.26 6.19
C LEU A 161 -24.76 -10.10 6.76
N LYS A 162 -25.01 -9.10 5.91
CA LYS A 162 -25.90 -7.98 6.23
C LYS A 162 -27.21 -8.55 6.80
N PRO A 163 -27.65 -8.14 8.00
CA PRO A 163 -28.86 -8.68 8.59
C PRO A 163 -30.05 -8.37 7.67
N LEU A 164 -30.63 -9.41 7.09
CA LEU A 164 -31.96 -9.31 6.49
C LEU A 164 -32.94 -9.07 7.63
N ALA A 165 -33.67 -7.96 7.57
CA ALA A 165 -34.65 -7.59 8.58
C ALA A 165 -35.74 -8.67 8.68
N GLY A 166 -35.68 -9.46 9.74
CA GLY A 166 -36.62 -10.52 10.09
C GLY A 166 -37.40 -10.22 11.36
N LYS A 167 -38.14 -11.21 11.87
CA LYS A 167 -38.80 -11.10 13.19
C LYS A 167 -37.77 -11.01 14.31
N ALA A 168 -38.18 -10.47 15.46
CA ALA A 168 -37.33 -10.45 16.66
C ALA A 168 -37.05 -11.89 17.13
N CYS A 169 -35.77 -12.23 17.27
CA CYS A 169 -35.34 -13.51 17.80
C CYS A 169 -35.67 -13.59 19.31
N PRO A 170 -36.25 -14.69 19.80
CA PRO A 170 -36.60 -14.84 21.22
C PRO A 170 -35.39 -14.93 22.16
N GLU A 171 -34.20 -15.29 21.66
CA GLU A 171 -32.97 -15.38 22.46
C GLU A 171 -32.17 -14.08 22.51
N CYS A 172 -31.91 -13.45 21.35
CA CYS A 172 -31.03 -12.28 21.27
C CYS A 172 -31.77 -10.95 21.06
N GLY A 173 -33.10 -10.98 20.86
CA GLY A 173 -33.92 -9.80 20.59
C GLY A 173 -33.67 -9.12 19.24
N ASN A 174 -32.69 -9.60 18.46
CA ASN A 174 -32.32 -8.98 17.20
C ASN A 174 -33.33 -9.34 16.09
N HIS A 175 -33.65 -8.38 15.23
CA HIS A 175 -34.64 -8.53 14.14
C HIS A 175 -34.02 -9.26 12.93
N ALA A 176 -33.55 -10.49 13.17
CA ALA A 176 -32.71 -11.24 12.24
C ALA A 176 -33.17 -12.71 12.08
N LEU A 177 -34.40 -13.03 12.55
CA LEU A 177 -35.00 -14.35 12.45
C LEU A 177 -35.66 -14.54 11.07
N ILE A 178 -35.16 -15.51 10.28
CA ILE A 178 -35.63 -15.87 8.94
C ILE A 178 -36.09 -17.33 8.91
N LYS A 179 -36.96 -17.73 7.97
CA LYS A 179 -37.22 -19.15 7.70
C LYS A 179 -36.20 -19.69 6.69
N LYS A 180 -35.43 -20.69 7.09
CA LYS A 180 -34.47 -21.39 6.24
C LYS A 180 -34.72 -22.90 6.39
N ASP A 181 -34.92 -23.59 5.26
CA ASP A 181 -35.12 -25.04 5.20
C ASP A 181 -36.25 -25.59 6.09
N GLY A 182 -37.35 -24.82 6.21
CA GLY A 182 -38.52 -25.20 7.04
C GLY A 182 -38.38 -24.87 8.53
N CYS A 183 -37.23 -24.38 8.99
CA CYS A 183 -36.99 -23.96 10.37
C CYS A 183 -36.82 -22.45 10.49
N GLU A 184 -37.15 -21.88 11.66
CA GLU A 184 -36.78 -20.51 11.99
C GLU A 184 -35.29 -20.46 12.37
N PHE A 185 -34.50 -19.57 11.76
CA PHE A 185 -33.06 -19.40 11.97
C PHE A 185 -32.70 -17.93 12.18
N CYS A 186 -31.98 -17.62 13.26
CA CYS A 186 -31.49 -16.27 13.51
C CYS A 186 -30.12 -16.06 12.89
N THR A 187 -30.03 -15.15 11.92
CA THR A 187 -28.75 -14.82 11.25
C THR A 187 -27.79 -14.03 12.12
N ALA A 188 -28.25 -13.48 13.26
CA ALA A 188 -27.41 -12.72 14.18
C ALA A 188 -26.73 -13.55 15.28
N CYS A 189 -27.42 -14.57 15.83
CA CYS A 189 -26.90 -15.38 16.93
C CYS A 189 -26.87 -16.89 16.66
N GLY A 190 -27.42 -17.34 15.53
CA GLY A 190 -27.47 -18.76 15.17
C GLY A 190 -28.61 -19.58 15.79
N HIS A 191 -29.56 -18.94 16.49
CA HIS A 191 -30.73 -19.61 17.09
C HIS A 191 -31.57 -20.38 16.06
N VAL A 192 -31.99 -21.62 16.37
CA VAL A 192 -32.89 -22.44 15.55
C VAL A 192 -34.21 -22.67 16.31
N GLY A 193 -35.31 -22.15 15.77
CA GLY A 193 -36.67 -22.27 16.32
C GLY A 193 -37.47 -23.42 15.71
N ALA A 194 -38.80 -23.31 15.73
CA ALA A 194 -39.69 -24.38 15.30
C ALA A 194 -39.47 -24.75 13.81
N CYS A 195 -39.36 -26.06 13.56
CA CYS A 195 -39.25 -26.65 12.23
C CYS A 195 -40.61 -27.25 11.82
N GLY A 196 -41.16 -26.81 10.69
CA GLY A 196 -42.45 -27.25 10.17
C GLY A 196 -42.70 -26.84 8.73
#